data_AF-A0A1V2M8D7-F1
#
_entry.id   AF-A0A1V2M8D7-F1
#
_cell.length_a   1.000
_cell.length_b   1.000
_cell.length_c   1.000
_cell.angle_alpha   90.00
_cell.angle_beta   90.00
_cell.angle_gamma   90.00
#
_symmetry.space_group_name_H-M   'P 1'
#
loop_
_entity.id
_entity.type
_entity.pdbx_description
1 polymer ?
#
loop_
_entity_poly.entity_id
_entity_poly.type
_entity_poly.pdbx_seq_one_letter_code
_entity_poly.pdbx_strand_id
1 'polypeptide(L)' 'MRKKKLMAIKKQEEIKLKQQVGEVQYNLATTLHKFENTTEPALLDYYTYSYKADQIKHGYLLNQLKQLYYN' A
#
# COMPACT_ATOMS: atom_id res chain seq x y z
N MET A 1 -21.48 15.38 21.65
CA MET A 1 -20.80 14.05 21.63
C MET A 1 -20.60 13.46 20.23
N ARG A 2 -21.55 13.55 19.30
CA ARG A 2 -21.49 12.92 17.95
C ARG A 2 -20.28 13.32 17.09
N LYS A 3 -19.88 14.61 17.09
CA LYS A 3 -18.71 15.10 16.31
C LYS A 3 -17.37 14.54 16.78
N LYS A 4 -17.16 14.41 18.10
CA LYS A 4 -15.92 13.82 18.67
C LYS A 4 -15.75 12.35 18.26
N LYS A 5 -16.86 11.60 18.24
CA LYS A 5 -16.87 10.20 17.79
C LYS A 5 -16.51 10.07 16.30
N LEU A 6 -17.04 10.94 15.45
CA LEU A 6 -16.71 10.98 14.01
C LEU A 6 -15.23 11.31 13.75
N MET A 7 -14.68 12.29 14.46
CA MET A 7 -13.25 12.63 14.36
C MET A 7 -12.35 11.47 14.80
N ALA A 8 -12.71 10.76 15.85
CA ALA A 8 -11.96 9.58 16.31
C ALA A 8 -11.97 8.46 15.26
N ILE A 9 -13.11 8.23 14.59
CA ILE A 9 -13.22 7.24 13.50
C ILE A 9 -12.33 7.63 12.32
N LYS A 10 -12.42 8.87 11.83
CA LYS A 10 -11.55 9.36 10.74
C LYS A 10 -10.06 9.22 11.08
N LYS A 11 -9.66 9.55 12.31
CA LYS A 11 -8.26 9.40 12.75
C LYS A 11 -7.81 7.93 12.79
N GLN A 12 -8.68 7.03 13.21
CA GLN A 12 -8.36 5.59 13.22
C GLN A 12 -8.21 5.05 11.79
N GLU A 13 -9.07 5.48 10.88
CA GLU A 13 -9.00 5.14 9.46
C GLU A 13 -7.71 5.68 8.82
N GLU A 14 -7.33 6.92 9.12
CA GLU A 14 -6.08 7.52 8.66
C GLU A 14 -4.86 6.70 9.08
N ILE A 15 -4.80 6.30 10.35
CA ILE A 15 -3.71 5.48 10.89
C ILE A 15 -3.63 4.14 10.17
N LYS A 16 -4.78 3.48 9.96
CA LYS A 16 -4.83 2.19 9.24
C LYS A 16 -4.37 2.32 7.79
N LEU A 17 -4.83 3.35 7.08
CA LEU A 17 -4.43 3.59 5.70
C LEU A 17 -2.92 3.87 5.61
N LYS A 18 -2.36 4.67 6.52
CA LYS A 18 -0.91 4.91 6.59
C LYS A 18 -0.11 3.63 6.81
N GLN A 19 -0.56 2.77 7.73
CA GLN A 19 0.07 1.48 7.97
C GLN A 19 0.07 0.60 6.71
N GLN A 20 -1.08 0.48 6.05
CA GLN A 20 -1.21 -0.30 4.81
C GLN A 20 -0.34 0.24 3.67
N VAL A 21 -0.21 1.57 3.55
CA VAL A 21 0.71 2.18 2.57
C VAL A 21 2.15 1.80 2.87
N GLY A 22 2.57 1.88 4.14
CA GLY A 22 3.92 1.47 4.56
C GLY A 22 4.20 -0.01 4.29
N GLU A 23 3.25 -0.90 4.58
CA GLU A 23 3.35 -2.33 4.28
C GLU A 23 3.51 -2.59 2.78
N VAL A 24 2.70 -1.95 1.94
CA VAL A 24 2.81 -2.12 0.48
C VAL A 24 4.14 -1.57 -0.05
N GLN A 25 4.63 -0.44 0.49
CA GLN A 25 5.95 0.10 0.13
C GLN A 25 7.09 -0.86 0.52
N TYR A 26 7.00 -1.49 1.69
CA TYR A 26 7.94 -2.53 2.11
C TYR A 26 7.90 -3.75 1.17
N ASN A 27 6.70 -4.19 0.77
CA ASN A 27 6.54 -5.30 -0.18
C ASN A 27 7.10 -4.97 -1.56
N LEU A 28 6.87 -3.75 -2.07
CA LEU A 28 7.44 -3.28 -3.33
C LEU A 28 8.97 -3.32 -3.29
N ALA A 29 9.58 -2.77 -2.23
CA ALA A 29 11.03 -2.79 -2.06
C ALA A 29 11.57 -4.22 -1.98
N THR A 30 10.91 -5.08 -1.20
CA THR A 30 11.29 -6.50 -1.05
C THR A 30 11.19 -7.26 -2.36
N THR A 31 10.10 -7.06 -3.12
CA THR A 31 9.87 -7.72 -4.41
C THR A 31 10.90 -7.28 -5.44
N LEU A 32 11.19 -5.97 -5.50
CA LEU A 32 12.22 -5.44 -6.40
C LEU A 32 13.60 -6.01 -6.06
N HIS A 33 13.97 -6.02 -4.77
CA HIS A 33 15.23 -6.60 -4.32
C HIS A 33 15.34 -8.08 -4.72
N LYS A 34 14.28 -8.88 -4.54
CA LYS A 34 14.28 -10.29 -4.95
C LYS A 34 14.37 -10.47 -6.46
N PHE A 35 13.66 -9.63 -7.22
CA PHE A 35 13.71 -9.62 -8.69
C PHE A 35 15.14 -9.36 -9.20
N GLU A 36 15.80 -8.34 -8.67
CA GLU A 36 17.18 -7.97 -9.04
C GLU A 36 18.20 -9.09 -8.76
N ASN A 37 17.92 -9.94 -7.76
CA ASN A 37 18.82 -11.00 -7.31
C ASN A 37 18.40 -12.40 -7.82
N THR A 38 17.52 -12.48 -8.80
CA THR A 38 17.01 -13.74 -9.34
C THR A 38 17.35 -13.89 -10.82
N THR A 39 17.73 -15.10 -11.25
CA THR A 39 17.93 -15.45 -12.66
C THR A 39 16.96 -16.52 -13.17
N GLU A 40 16.19 -17.13 -12.26
CA GLU A 40 15.18 -18.14 -12.58
C GLU A 40 13.98 -17.51 -13.30
N PRO A 41 13.68 -17.88 -14.57
CA PRO A 41 12.65 -17.23 -15.37
C PRO A 41 11.25 -17.25 -14.73
N ALA A 42 10.85 -18.37 -14.14
CA ALA A 42 9.54 -18.49 -13.49
C ALA A 42 9.40 -17.54 -12.28
N LEU A 43 10.50 -17.30 -11.56
CA LEU A 43 10.52 -16.36 -10.44
C LEU A 43 10.55 -14.91 -10.92
N LEU A 44 11.21 -14.61 -12.05
CA LEU A 44 11.16 -13.28 -12.66
C LEU A 44 9.74 -12.89 -13.09
N ASP A 45 9.01 -13.82 -13.71
CA ASP A 45 7.59 -13.63 -14.04
C ASP A 45 6.77 -13.40 -12.77
N TYR A 46 6.93 -14.27 -11.77
CA TYR A 46 6.24 -14.14 -10.48
C TYR A 46 6.46 -12.78 -9.81
N TYR A 47 7.71 -12.32 -9.72
CA TYR A 47 8.01 -11.02 -9.11
C TYR A 47 7.50 -9.86 -9.97
N THR A 48 7.51 -9.97 -11.29
CA THR A 48 6.92 -8.97 -12.19
C THR A 48 5.42 -8.80 -11.92
N TYR A 49 4.68 -9.90 -11.81
CA TYR A 49 3.25 -9.86 -11.49
C TYR A 49 2.99 -9.33 -10.08
N SER A 50 3.77 -9.80 -9.10
CA SER A 50 3.63 -9.39 -7.69
C SER A 50 3.89 -7.90 -7.52
N TYR A 51 4.94 -7.37 -8.15
CA TYR A 51 5.27 -5.95 -8.12
C TYR A 51 4.15 -5.09 -8.72
N LYS A 52 3.61 -5.48 -9.89
CA LYS A 52 2.48 -4.77 -10.51
C LYS A 52 1.23 -4.78 -9.62
N ALA A 53 0.93 -5.89 -8.98
CA ALA A 53 -0.22 -5.98 -8.07
C ALA A 53 -0.06 -5.03 -6.87
N ASP A 54 1.12 -4.99 -6.25
CA ASP A 54 1.41 -4.08 -5.15
C ASP A 54 1.42 -2.61 -5.61
N GLN A 55 1.88 -2.30 -6.84
CA GLN A 55 1.80 -0.95 -7.39
C GLN A 55 0.35 -0.46 -7.53
N ILE A 56 -0.54 -1.31 -8.05
CA ILE A 56 -1.98 -1.00 -8.17
C ILE A 56 -2.58 -0.75 -6.78
N LYS A 57 -2.29 -1.63 -5.82
CA LYS A 57 -2.74 -1.49 -4.43
C LYS A 57 -2.23 -0.20 -3.80
N HIS A 58 -0.96 0.14 -4.01
CA HIS A 58 -0.37 1.39 -3.52
C HIS A 58 -1.11 2.62 -4.06
N GLY A 59 -1.35 2.66 -5.38
CA GLY A 59 -2.09 3.76 -6.01
C GLY A 59 -3.52 3.91 -5.45
N TYR A 60 -4.22 2.80 -5.25
CA TYR A 60 -5.53 2.79 -4.60
C TYR A 60 -5.48 3.38 -3.18
N LEU A 61 -4.55 2.91 -2.33
CA LEU A 61 -4.43 3.38 -0.94
C LEU A 61 -4.06 4.87 -0.86
N LEU A 62 -3.19 5.36 -1.74
CA LEU A 62 -2.87 6.79 -1.82
C LEU A 62 -4.09 7.62 -2.21
N ASN A 63 -4.91 7.13 -3.15
CA ASN A 63 -6.15 7.79 -3.52
C ASN A 63 -7.14 7.85 -2.34
N GLN A 64 -7.23 6.77 -1.54
CA GLN A 64 -8.07 6.77 -0.32
C GLN A 64 -7.56 7.76 0.73
N LEU A 65 -6.23 7.80 0.98
CA LEU A 65 -5.64 8.81 1.87
C LEU A 65 -5.93 10.23 1.40
N LYS A 66 -5.78 10.49 0.09
CA LYS A 66 -6.08 11.80 -0.50
C LYS A 66 -7.56 12.17 -0.27
N GLN A 67 -8.48 11.24 -0.52
CA GLN A 67 -9.89 11.47 -0.24
C GLN A 67 -10.15 11.77 1.24
N LEU A 68 -9.46 11.09 2.17
CA LEU A 68 -9.64 11.34 3.60
C LEU A 68 -9.19 12.75 4.04
N TYR A 69 -8.12 13.28 3.44
CA TYR A 69 -7.60 14.62 3.77
C TYR A 69 -8.32 15.76 3.06
N TYR A 70 -8.79 15.53 1.84
CA TYR A 70 -9.36 16.59 0.99
C TYR A 70 -10.89 16.51 0.83
N ASN A 71 -11.57 15.54 1.48
CA ASN A 71 -13.04 15.49 1.66
C ASN A 71 -13.48 15.85 3.09
#